data_AF-A0A678TIL7-F1
#
_entry.id   AF-A0A678TIL7-F1
#
_cell.length_a   1.000
_cell.length_b   1.000
_cell.length_c   1.000
_cell.angle_alpha   90.00
_cell.angle_beta   90.00
_cell.angle_gamma   90.00
#
_symmetry.space_group_name_H-M   'P 1'
#
loop_
_entity.id
_entity.type
_entity.pdbx_description
1 polymer ?
#
loop_
_entity_poly.entity_id
_entity_poly.type
_entity_poly.pdbx_seq_one_letter_code
_entity_poly.pdbx_strand_id
1 'polypeptide(L)'
;LGTMGEYGTPNIDIEEGYITITHNGRTDTVPFPKQASSFYHLSKVHDSHNIAFTCKAWGIRATDLNQGVVYGVRTDETAMHEELYNRFDYDGVFGTALNRF
;
A
#
# COMPACT_ATOMS: atom_id res chain seq x y z
N LEU A 1 -2.74 5.28 -4.52
CA LEU A 1 -1.69 4.86 -3.57
C LEU A 1 -2.28 3.73 -2.73
N GLY A 2 -1.85 2.49 -2.96
CA GLY A 2 -2.20 1.34 -2.14
C GLY A 2 -1.54 1.38 -0.76
N THR A 3 -1.28 0.21 -0.18
CA THR A 3 -0.59 0.06 1.12
C THR A 3 -0.07 -1.35 1.32
N MET A 4 1.08 -1.51 1.98
CA MET A 4 1.55 -2.84 2.41
C MET A 4 0.54 -3.58 3.30
N GLY A 5 -0.33 -2.86 4.00
CA GLY A 5 -1.37 -3.45 4.84
C GLY A 5 -2.46 -4.21 4.07
N GLU A 6 -2.48 -4.13 2.74
CA GLU A 6 -3.38 -4.96 1.91
C GLU A 6 -3.09 -6.46 2.05
N TYR A 7 -1.82 -6.83 2.23
CA TYR A 7 -1.38 -8.22 2.27
C TYR A 7 -1.60 -8.88 3.64
N GLY A 8 -1.78 -8.09 4.70
CA GLY A 8 -1.80 -8.60 6.07
C GLY A 8 -0.47 -9.25 6.45
N THR A 9 -0.53 -10.37 7.16
CA THR A 9 0.66 -11.11 7.65
C THR A 9 0.50 -12.60 7.40
N PRO A 10 0.58 -13.06 6.13
CA PRO A 10 0.48 -14.47 5.80
C PRO A 10 1.74 -15.23 6.26
N ASN A 11 1.65 -16.56 6.31
CA ASN A 11 2.78 -17.44 6.65
C ASN A 11 3.59 -17.88 5.40
N ILE A 12 3.69 -16.99 4.42
CA ILE A 12 4.46 -17.14 3.19
C ILE A 12 5.08 -15.78 2.85
N ASP A 13 6.06 -15.77 1.95
CA ASP A 13 6.65 -14.52 1.47
C ASP A 13 5.58 -13.65 0.78
N ILE A 14 5.63 -12.34 1.04
CA ILE A 14 4.77 -11.35 0.39
C ILE A 14 5.45 -10.88 -0.89
N GLU A 15 4.79 -11.09 -2.02
CA GLU A 15 5.26 -10.66 -3.35
C GLU A 15 4.76 -9.26 -3.73
N GLU A 16 5.33 -8.68 -4.78
CA GLU A 16 4.91 -7.38 -5.33
C GLU A 16 3.63 -7.49 -6.19
N GLY A 17 2.52 -7.79 -5.52
CA GLY A 17 1.15 -7.68 -6.06
C GLY A 17 0.63 -8.93 -6.78
N TYR A 18 1.49 -9.81 -7.27
CA TYR A 18 1.14 -11.04 -7.97
C TYR A 18 1.96 -12.24 -7.46
N ILE A 19 1.37 -13.43 -7.50
CA ILE A 19 2.00 -14.69 -7.11
C ILE A 19 1.76 -15.76 -8.16
N THR A 20 2.80 -16.54 -8.46
CA THR A 20 2.69 -17.71 -9.34
C THR A 20 2.39 -18.95 -8.50
N ILE A 21 1.28 -19.62 -8.78
CA ILE A 21 0.80 -20.77 -8.01
C ILE A 21 0.64 -21.97 -8.95
N THR A 22 1.13 -23.14 -8.51
CA THR A 22 0.79 -24.43 -9.11
C THR A 22 -0.23 -25.14 -8.24
N HIS A 23 -1.44 -25.36 -8.76
CA HIS A 23 -2.55 -25.98 -8.05
C HIS A 23 -3.22 -27.05 -8.91
N ASN A 24 -3.34 -28.28 -8.40
CA ASN A 24 -3.96 -29.44 -9.08
C ASN A 24 -3.44 -29.67 -10.52
N GLY A 25 -2.12 -29.59 -10.71
CA GLY A 25 -1.48 -29.83 -12.01
C GLY A 25 -1.57 -28.68 -13.00
N ARG A 26 -2.06 -27.50 -12.60
CA ARG A 26 -2.12 -26.29 -13.43
C ARG A 26 -1.32 -25.17 -12.76
N THR A 27 -0.72 -24.29 -13.57
CA THR A 27 0.05 -23.13 -13.10
C THR A 27 -0.54 -21.86 -13.66
N ASP A 28 -0.63 -20.82 -12.83
CA ASP A 28 -1.08 -19.49 -13.22
C ASP A 28 -0.43 -18.40 -12.34
N THR A 29 -0.39 -17.17 -12.83
CA THR A 29 0.03 -15.98 -12.07
C THR A 29 -1.19 -15.13 -11.75
N VAL A 30 -1.53 -15.04 -10.47
CA VAL A 30 -2.76 -14.42 -9.98
C VAL A 30 -2.44 -13.24 -9.06
N PRO A 31 -3.39 -12.30 -8.84
CA PRO A 31 -3.23 -11.28 -7.81
C PRO A 31 -2.94 -11.92 -6.44
N PHE A 32 -1.98 -11.36 -5.70
CA PHE A 32 -1.62 -11.86 -4.37
C PHE A 32 -2.82 -11.78 -3.42
N PRO A 33 -3.11 -12.80 -2.58
CA PRO A 33 -4.23 -12.79 -1.63
C PRO A 33 -4.21 -11.60 -0.67
N LYS A 34 -5.36 -10.94 -0.45
CA LYS A 34 -5.45 -9.74 0.40
C LYS A 34 -6.09 -10.05 1.76
N GLN A 35 -5.52 -9.54 2.85
CA GLN A 35 -5.93 -9.80 4.23
C GLN A 35 -5.87 -8.52 5.10
N ALA A 36 -6.49 -7.44 4.62
CA ALA A 36 -6.54 -6.16 5.32
C ALA A 36 -7.17 -6.26 6.73
N SER A 37 -6.61 -5.52 7.70
CA SER A 37 -6.97 -5.59 9.12
C SER A 37 -7.70 -4.36 9.67
N SER A 38 -8.10 -3.41 8.82
CA SER A 38 -8.96 -2.27 9.20
C SER A 38 -9.78 -1.77 8.00
N PHE A 39 -10.82 -0.96 8.25
CA PHE A 39 -11.61 -0.36 7.17
C PHE A 39 -10.79 0.54 6.25
N TYR A 40 -9.76 1.22 6.79
CA TYR A 40 -8.81 1.97 5.98
C TYR A 40 -8.02 1.06 5.02
N HIS A 41 -7.49 -0.07 5.51
CA HIS A 41 -6.76 -0.99 4.64
C HIS A 41 -7.68 -1.70 3.64
N LEU A 42 -8.92 -2.01 4.04
CA LEU A 42 -9.93 -2.58 3.14
C LEU A 42 -10.26 -1.64 1.99
N SER A 43 -10.40 -0.34 2.24
CA SER A 43 -10.67 0.61 1.16
C SER A 43 -9.56 0.60 0.11
N LYS A 44 -8.29 0.43 0.52
CA LYS A 44 -7.16 0.30 -0.41
C LYS A 44 -7.21 -1.01 -1.20
N VAL A 45 -7.52 -2.12 -0.55
CA VAL A 45 -7.77 -3.39 -1.26
C VAL A 45 -8.85 -3.21 -2.33
N HIS A 46 -9.93 -2.49 -2.03
CA HIS A 46 -11.00 -2.21 -3.00
C HIS A 46 -10.52 -1.31 -4.15
N ASP A 47 -9.74 -0.27 -3.86
CA ASP A 47 -9.14 0.61 -4.87
C ASP A 47 -8.29 -0.19 -5.85
N SER A 48 -7.40 -1.06 -5.36
CA SER A 48 -6.49 -1.85 -6.20
C SER A 48 -7.23 -2.83 -7.11
N HIS A 49 -8.29 -3.47 -6.61
CA HIS A 49 -9.13 -4.35 -7.44
C HIS A 49 -9.88 -3.57 -8.54
N ASN A 50 -10.44 -2.40 -8.19
CA ASN A 50 -11.13 -1.54 -9.15
C ASN A 50 -10.16 -1.05 -10.23
N ILE A 51 -8.98 -0.56 -9.83
CA ILE A 51 -7.93 -0.12 -10.76
C ILE A 51 -7.53 -1.26 -11.69
N ALA A 52 -7.21 -2.44 -11.15
CA ALA A 52 -6.82 -3.61 -11.95
C ALA A 52 -7.90 -4.00 -12.98
N PHE A 53 -9.17 -3.96 -12.59
CA PHE A 53 -10.29 -4.16 -13.50
C PHE A 53 -10.29 -3.12 -14.64
N THR A 54 -10.19 -1.82 -14.32
CA THR A 54 -10.22 -0.76 -15.33
C THR A 54 -9.00 -0.79 -16.26
N CYS A 55 -7.83 -1.23 -15.78
CA CYS A 55 -6.67 -1.48 -16.63
C CYS A 55 -6.97 -2.54 -17.69
N LYS A 56 -7.68 -3.61 -17.33
CA LYS A 56 -8.07 -4.69 -18.24
C LYS A 56 -9.22 -4.29 -19.17
N ALA A 57 -10.27 -3.68 -18.62
CA ALA A 57 -11.48 -3.36 -19.37
C ALA A 57 -11.30 -2.16 -20.31
N TRP A 58 -10.55 -1.15 -19.87
CA TRP A 58 -10.49 0.17 -20.52
C TRP A 58 -9.09 0.59 -20.94
N GLY A 59 -8.08 -0.28 -20.77
CA GLY A 59 -6.70 0.01 -21.17
C GLY A 59 -6.03 1.11 -20.34
N ILE A 60 -6.53 1.36 -19.13
CA ILE A 60 -5.89 2.29 -18.19
C ILE A 60 -4.48 1.80 -17.87
N ARG A 61 -3.55 2.75 -17.78
CA ARG A 61 -2.18 2.52 -17.32
C ARG A 61 -2.09 3.03 -15.89
N ALA A 62 -1.81 2.13 -14.96
CA ALA A 62 -1.67 2.46 -13.55
C ALA A 62 -0.48 1.73 -12.92
N THR A 63 0.10 2.34 -11.91
CA THR A 63 1.08 1.73 -11.02
C THR A 63 0.53 1.85 -9.61
N ASP A 64 0.39 0.72 -8.92
CA ASP A 64 -0.01 0.73 -7.53
C ASP A 64 1.23 0.69 -6.63
N LEU A 65 1.30 1.65 -5.72
CA LEU A 65 2.44 1.83 -4.81
C LEU A 65 2.02 1.39 -3.42
N ASN A 66 2.32 0.13 -3.09
CA ASN A 66 2.07 -0.45 -1.77
C ASN A 66 3.14 0.03 -0.78
N GLN A 67 2.98 1.28 -0.34
CA GLN A 67 3.92 1.94 0.55
C GLN A 67 3.87 1.36 1.97
N GLY A 68 5.04 1.30 2.62
CA GLY A 68 5.17 1.05 4.06
C GLY A 68 4.88 2.29 4.91
N VAL A 69 5.26 2.23 6.19
CA VAL A 69 5.13 3.36 7.11
C VAL A 69 6.16 4.45 6.80
N VAL A 70 5.71 5.68 6.61
CA VAL A 70 6.59 6.86 6.40
C VAL A 70 7.07 7.40 7.75
N TYR A 71 8.29 7.92 7.78
CA TYR A 71 8.91 8.55 8.94
C TYR A 71 9.71 9.80 8.55
N GLY A 72 9.90 10.70 9.51
CA GLY A 72 10.56 12.00 9.31
C GLY A 72 9.60 13.11 8.88
N VAL A 73 10.09 14.35 8.92
CA VAL A 73 9.31 15.56 8.61
C VAL A 73 9.97 16.48 7.58
N ARG A 74 11.30 16.36 7.38
CA ARG A 74 12.07 17.23 6.50
C ARG A 74 12.40 16.54 5.18
N THR A 75 12.09 17.22 4.09
CA THR A 75 12.71 17.08 2.77
C THR A 75 13.49 18.36 2.44
N ASP A 76 14.33 18.31 1.41
CA ASP A 76 15.12 19.48 0.96
C ASP A 76 14.22 20.70 0.71
N GLU A 77 13.05 20.50 0.08
CA GLU A 77 12.10 21.57 -0.25
C GLU A 77 11.43 22.15 1.00
N THR A 78 10.93 21.29 1.89
CA THR A 78 10.24 21.73 3.11
C THR A 78 11.18 22.39 4.12
N ALA A 79 12.48 22.16 4.00
CA ALA A 79 13.51 22.79 4.83
C ALA A 79 13.91 24.20 4.35
N MET A 80 13.47 24.63 3.15
CA MET A 80 13.88 25.91 2.56
C MET A 80 13.31 27.13 3.30
N HIS A 81 12.11 27.02 3.89
CA HIS A 81 11.44 28.13 4.56
C HIS A 81 10.40 27.63 5.58
N GLU A 82 10.11 28.39 6.63
CA GLU A 82 9.17 27.98 7.70
C GLU A 82 7.72 27.81 7.21
N GLU A 83 7.29 28.60 6.22
CA GLU A 83 5.98 28.46 5.59
C GLU A 83 5.84 27.17 4.76
N LEU A 84 6.94 26.46 4.48
CA LEU A 84 6.96 25.19 3.73
C LEU A 84 7.04 23.97 4.65
N TYR A 85 6.98 24.16 5.97
CA TYR A 85 7.02 23.05 6.92
C TYR A 85 5.85 22.10 6.70
N ASN A 86 6.18 20.81 6.63
CA ASN A 86 5.19 19.76 6.56
C ASN A 86 4.62 19.44 7.95
N ARG A 87 3.47 18.77 7.98
CA ARG A 87 2.84 18.30 9.23
C ARG A 87 3.68 17.24 9.93
N PHE A 88 3.57 17.18 11.25
CA PHE A 88 4.13 16.11 12.08
C PHE A 88 3.09 15.62 13.09
N ASP A 89 2.62 14.39 12.90
CA ASP A 89 1.55 13.79 13.69
C ASP A 89 2.12 12.80 14.71
N TYR A 90 1.80 13.01 15.98
CA TYR A 90 2.26 12.18 17.11
C TYR A 90 1.11 11.64 17.97
N ASP A 91 -0.14 11.90 17.58
CA ASP A 91 -1.31 11.49 18.33
C ASP A 91 -1.65 10.00 18.15
N GLY A 92 -2.67 9.56 18.90
CA GLY A 92 -3.18 8.19 18.92
C GLY A 92 -3.82 7.69 17.62
N VAL A 93 -4.18 8.60 16.71
CA VAL A 93 -5.06 8.36 15.56
C VAL A 93 -4.31 8.48 14.24
N PHE A 94 -3.60 9.59 14.02
CA PHE A 94 -2.86 9.85 12.77
C PHE A 94 -1.34 9.58 12.89
N GLY A 95 -0.78 9.59 14.10
CA GLY A 95 0.63 9.33 14.30
C GLY A 95 1.02 7.88 13.98
N THR A 96 2.18 7.70 13.35
CA THR A 96 2.75 6.39 12.98
C THR A 96 3.88 5.98 13.94
N ALA A 97 4.21 4.69 13.97
CA ALA A 97 5.09 4.10 14.99
C ALA A 97 6.39 4.88 15.24
N LEU A 98 7.22 5.10 14.20
CA LEU A 98 8.51 5.78 14.38
C LEU A 98 8.39 7.29 14.63
N ASN A 99 7.36 7.96 14.12
CA ASN A 99 7.15 9.39 14.40
C ASN A 99 6.59 9.64 15.81
N ARG A 100 6.00 8.62 16.44
CA ARG A 100 5.46 8.70 17.81
C ARG A 100 6.47 8.39 18.90
N PHE A 101 7.54 7.66 18.59
CA PHE A 101 8.61 7.27 19.52
C PHE A 101 9.82 8.19 19.35
#